data_AF-A0A813IBA4-F1
#
_entry.id   AF-A0A813IBA4-F1
#
_cell.length_a   1.000
_cell.length_b   1.000
_cell.length_c   1.000
_cell.angle_alpha   90.00
_cell.angle_beta   90.00
_cell.angle_gamma   90.00
#
_symmetry.space_group_name_H-M   'P 1'
#
loop_
_entity.id
_entity.type
_entity.pdbx_description
1 polymer ?
#
loop_
_entity_poly.entity_id
_entity_poly.type
_entity_poly.pdbx_seq_one_letter_code
_entity_poly.pdbx_strand_id
1 'polypeptide(L)'
;VITADAVLSAQLAGTPSPKEVTWVSPLEVFFSQNVIYPKFTDGRSVDEAVRQIRVVEADSSEEDVVILEAPFPQIEAVRWCPKLRDGEGKPLLDSSGEERRGSEGLFSMDNRRLYALQRAAVAHCP
;
A
#
# COMPACT_ATOMS: atom_id res chain seq x y z
N VAL A 1 -6.49 8.70 0.53
CA VAL A 1 -6.81 8.12 1.85
C VAL A 1 -6.55 6.63 1.85
N ILE A 2 -5.73 6.17 2.78
CA ILE A 2 -5.41 4.76 3.03
C ILE A 2 -5.96 4.41 4.40
N THR A 3 -6.61 3.26 4.50
CA THR A 3 -7.05 2.71 5.77
C THR A 3 -5.94 1.78 6.29
N ALA A 4 -5.36 2.08 7.46
CA ALA A 4 -4.28 1.30 8.04
C ALA A 4 -4.77 0.49 9.26
N ASP A 5 -4.41 -0.79 9.32
CA ASP A 5 -4.60 -1.59 10.54
C ASP A 5 -3.33 -1.53 11.40
N ALA A 6 -3.51 -1.15 12.66
CA ALA A 6 -2.43 -1.08 13.65
C ALA A 6 -2.23 -2.46 14.27
N VAL A 7 -1.39 -3.30 13.65
CA VAL A 7 -1.06 -4.61 14.22
C VAL A 7 0.28 -4.55 14.96
N LEU A 8 0.21 -4.23 16.26
CA LEU A 8 1.25 -4.61 17.20
C LEU A 8 0.61 -5.33 18.41
N SER A 9 0.77 -6.66 18.40
CA SER A 9 0.72 -7.54 19.57
C SER A 9 -0.49 -7.43 20.51
N ALA A 10 -1.60 -8.11 20.16
CA ALA A 10 -2.51 -8.64 21.17
C ALA A 10 -3.08 -9.98 20.70
N GLN A 11 -2.42 -11.08 21.05
CA GLN A 11 -3.14 -12.31 21.31
C GLN A 11 -4.05 -12.05 22.53
N LEU A 12 -5.33 -12.37 22.36
CA LEU A 12 -6.46 -12.41 23.33
C LEU A 12 -7.54 -11.33 23.07
N ALA A 13 -8.76 -11.82 22.80
CA ALA A 13 -10.05 -11.14 22.63
C ALA A 13 -10.31 -10.47 21.26
N GLY A 14 -11.13 -11.15 20.45
CA GLY A 14 -11.57 -10.74 19.11
C GLY A 14 -12.53 -9.55 19.11
N THR A 15 -12.01 -8.35 19.32
CA THR A 15 -12.64 -7.12 18.81
C THR A 15 -11.67 -6.55 17.77
N PRO A 16 -12.06 -6.39 16.49
CA PRO A 16 -11.17 -5.75 15.53
C PRO A 16 -10.87 -4.33 16.02
N SER A 17 -9.58 -3.98 16.04
CA SER A 17 -9.13 -2.61 16.24
C SER A 17 -9.89 -1.67 15.29
N PRO A 18 -10.27 -0.46 15.73
CA PRO A 18 -10.84 0.52 14.83
C PRO A 18 -9.82 0.78 13.71
N LYS A 19 -10.25 0.57 12.46
CA LYS A 19 -9.43 0.84 11.28
C LYS A 19 -9.13 2.33 11.22
N GLU A 20 -7.85 2.69 11.31
CA GLU A 20 -7.42 4.08 11.23
C GLU A 20 -7.46 4.56 9.77
N VAL A 21 -7.94 5.78 9.54
CA VAL A 21 -8.03 6.38 8.21
C VAL A 21 -7.00 7.49 8.13
N THR A 22 -6.01 7.34 7.26
CA THR A 22 -4.90 8.28 7.14
C THR A 22 -4.63 8.70 5.69
N TRP A 23 -4.05 9.89 5.51
CA TRP A 23 -3.53 10.34 4.22
C TRP A 23 -2.04 10.00 4.15
N VAL A 24 -1.66 9.27 3.10
CA VAL A 24 -0.29 8.80 2.87
C VAL A 24 -0.01 8.89 1.38
N SER A 25 1.22 9.23 1.01
CA SER A 25 1.64 9.18 -0.38
C SER A 25 1.63 7.73 -0.87
N PRO A 26 1.01 7.40 -2.02
CA PRO A 26 1.02 6.02 -2.53
C PRO A 26 2.44 5.50 -2.79
N LEU A 27 3.43 6.39 -2.95
CA LEU A 27 4.84 6.03 -3.13
C LEU A 27 5.52 5.53 -1.84
N GLU A 28 4.91 5.76 -0.68
CA GLU A 28 5.41 5.30 0.63
C GLU A 28 4.83 3.94 1.04
N VAL A 29 3.97 3.35 0.20
CA VAL A 29 3.28 2.08 0.48
C VAL A 29 3.86 0.99 -0.40
N PHE A 30 4.15 -0.15 0.23
CA PHE A 30 4.73 -1.31 -0.42
C PHE A 30 3.68 -2.28 -0.93
N PHE A 31 4.01 -3.02 -1.98
CA PHE A 31 3.23 -4.17 -2.42
C PHE A 31 3.41 -5.35 -1.46
N SER A 32 2.31 -6.01 -1.08
CA SER A 32 2.36 -7.21 -0.23
C SER A 32 2.78 -8.47 -1.00
N GLN A 33 2.60 -8.47 -2.32
CA GLN A 33 2.95 -9.57 -3.23
C GLN A 33 3.81 -9.08 -4.40
N ASN A 34 4.58 -9.98 -5.00
CA ASN A 34 5.47 -9.71 -6.14
C ASN A 34 4.77 -9.71 -7.52
N VAL A 35 3.47 -9.97 -7.57
CA VAL A 35 2.68 -10.00 -8.81
C VAL A 35 1.57 -8.96 -8.74
N ILE A 36 1.37 -8.25 -9.85
CA ILE A 36 0.25 -7.34 -10.05
C ILE A 36 -0.52 -7.81 -11.28
N TYR A 37 -1.76 -8.24 -11.09
CA TYR A 37 -2.61 -8.66 -12.20
C TYR A 37 -3.15 -7.43 -12.96
N PRO A 38 -3.27 -7.50 -14.30
CA PRO A 38 -3.63 -6.34 -15.12
C PRO A 38 -5.11 -5.93 -15.01
N LYS A 39 -5.95 -6.74 -14.36
CA LYS A 39 -7.40 -6.51 -14.24
C LYS A 39 -7.88 -6.62 -12.80
N PHE A 40 -8.89 -5.82 -12.47
CA PHE A 40 -9.68 -5.93 -11.23
C PHE A 40 -10.69 -7.08 -11.33
N THR A 41 -11.29 -7.42 -10.19
CA THR A 41 -12.31 -8.49 -10.11
C THR A 41 -13.55 -8.19 -10.95
N ASP A 42 -13.87 -6.91 -11.20
CA ASP A 42 -14.98 -6.48 -12.05
C ASP A 42 -14.64 -6.48 -13.55
N GLY A 43 -13.44 -6.92 -13.93
CA GLY A 43 -12.99 -7.02 -15.31
C GLY A 43 -12.36 -5.75 -15.89
N ARG A 44 -12.47 -4.60 -15.22
CA ARG A 44 -11.79 -3.36 -15.65
C ARG A 44 -10.28 -3.53 -15.59
N SER A 45 -9.57 -2.88 -16.52
CA SER A 45 -8.11 -2.90 -16.54
C SER A 45 -7.52 -1.90 -15.55
N VAL A 46 -6.31 -2.16 -15.07
CA VAL A 46 -5.57 -1.19 -14.25
C VAL A 46 -5.28 0.08 -15.06
N ASP A 47 -4.97 -0.04 -16.36
CA ASP A 47 -4.75 1.12 -17.24
C ASP A 47 -5.97 2.02 -17.35
N GLU A 48 -7.17 1.43 -17.46
CA GLU A 48 -8.42 2.18 -17.48
C GLU A 48 -8.64 2.92 -16.16
N ALA A 49 -8.37 2.28 -15.02
CA ALA A 49 -8.47 2.96 -13.72
C ALA A 49 -7.47 4.11 -13.60
N VAL A 50 -6.23 3.95 -14.06
CA VAL A 50 -5.22 5.03 -14.04
C VAL A 50 -5.70 6.26 -14.82
N ARG A 51 -6.32 6.08 -16.00
CA ARG A 51 -6.85 7.19 -16.80
C ARG A 51 -8.03 7.91 -16.15
N GLN A 52 -8.71 7.27 -15.20
CA GLN A 52 -9.84 7.84 -14.47
C GLN A 52 -9.42 8.51 -13.15
N ILE A 53 -8.16 8.37 -12.73
CA ILE A 53 -7.66 9.06 -11.54
C ILE A 53 -7.56 10.55 -11.86
N ARG A 54 -8.17 11.38 -11.01
CA ARG A 54 -8.08 12.84 -11.10
C ARG A 54 -7.08 13.36 -10.08
N VAL A 55 -6.33 14.36 -10.48
CA VAL A 55 -5.48 15.14 -9.58
C VAL A 55 -6.25 16.39 -9.19
N VAL A 56 -6.37 16.62 -7.89
CA VAL A 56 -7.02 17.78 -7.30
C VAL A 56 -5.99 18.50 -6.45
N GLU A 57 -5.90 19.82 -6.59
CA GLU A 57 -5.06 20.64 -5.72
C GLU A 57 -5.62 20.59 -4.30
N ALA A 58 -4.75 20.42 -3.30
CA ALA A 58 -5.20 20.53 -1.92
C ALA A 58 -5.51 22.01 -1.61
N ASP A 59 -6.59 22.27 -0.89
CA ASP A 59 -6.93 23.62 -0.39
C ASP A 59 -5.92 24.16 0.65
N SER A 60 -4.81 23.46 0.88
CA SER A 60 -3.77 23.80 1.85
C SER A 60 -2.79 24.82 1.28
N SER A 61 -2.33 25.72 2.14
CA SER A 61 -1.26 26.70 1.85
C SER A 61 0.13 26.07 1.62
N GLU A 62 0.23 24.74 1.65
CA GLU A 62 1.44 24.02 1.30
C GLU A 62 1.46 23.86 -0.22
N GLU A 63 2.22 24.73 -0.86
CA GLU A 63 2.60 24.60 -2.27
C GLU A 63 3.18 23.18 -2.45
N ASP A 64 2.70 22.44 -3.45
CA ASP A 64 3.13 21.09 -3.87
C ASP A 64 2.35 19.87 -3.33
N VAL A 65 1.27 20.02 -2.57
CA VAL A 65 0.41 18.88 -2.19
C VAL A 65 -0.73 18.67 -3.20
N VAL A 66 -0.75 17.50 -3.84
CA VAL A 66 -1.84 17.08 -4.72
C VAL A 66 -2.58 15.86 -4.17
N ILE A 67 -3.89 15.83 -4.39
CA ILE A 67 -4.79 14.75 -3.98
C ILE A 67 -5.16 13.91 -5.20
N LEU A 68 -5.01 12.59 -5.08
CA LEU A 68 -5.46 11.63 -6.09
C LEU A 68 -6.87 11.13 -5.76
N GLU A 69 -7.84 11.49 -6.59
CA GLU A 69 -9.19 10.93 -6.55
C GLU A 69 -9.30 9.74 -7.51
N ALA A 70 -9.50 8.54 -6.95
CA ALA A 70 -9.52 7.31 -7.72
C ALA A 70 -10.95 6.76 -7.96
N PRO A 71 -11.19 6.00 -9.05
CA PRO A 71 -12.49 5.40 -9.39
C PRO A 71 -12.78 4.12 -8.58
N PHE A 72 -12.22 4.01 -7.39
CA PHE A 72 -12.36 2.86 -6.50
C PHE A 72 -12.34 3.31 -5.03
N PRO A 73 -12.91 2.49 -4.12
CA PRO A 73 -12.86 2.78 -2.69
C PRO A 73 -11.44 2.88 -2.15
N GLN A 74 -11.30 3.50 -0.97
CA GLN A 74 -10.06 3.57 -0.21
C GLN A 74 -9.37 2.19 -0.13
N ILE A 75 -8.04 2.19 -0.17
CA ILE A 75 -7.25 0.96 -0.08
C ILE A 75 -6.88 0.67 1.36
N GLU A 76 -6.80 -0.62 1.67
CA GLU A 76 -6.35 -1.10 2.97
C GLU A 76 -4.85 -1.38 2.93
N ALA A 77 -4.17 -1.03 4.02
CA ALA A 77 -2.77 -1.33 4.25
C ALA A 77 -2.56 -1.83 5.68
N VAL A 78 -1.48 -2.58 5.89
CA VAL A 78 -1.07 -3.10 7.19
C VAL A 78 0.34 -2.66 7.50
N ARG A 79 0.61 -2.27 8.75
CA ARG A 79 1.99 -2.09 9.23
C ARG A 79 2.61 -3.46 9.43
N TRP A 80 3.71 -3.74 8.73
CA TRP A 80 4.33 -5.05 8.75
C TRP A 80 5.85 -4.99 8.58
N CYS A 81 6.56 -5.90 9.26
CA CYS A 81 7.97 -6.18 9.05
C CYS A 81 8.12 -7.51 8.29
N PRO A 82 8.34 -7.48 6.96
CA PRO A 82 8.32 -8.68 6.14
C PRO A 82 9.50 -9.60 6.48
N LYS A 83 9.24 -10.91 6.45
CA LYS A 83 10.32 -11.91 6.53
C LYS A 83 11.10 -11.89 5.23
N LEU A 84 12.41 -11.70 5.31
CA LEU A 84 13.26 -11.61 4.13
C LEU A 84 13.56 -13.01 3.60
N ARG A 85 13.52 -13.16 2.29
CA ARG A 85 13.79 -14.40 1.57
C ARG A 85 14.84 -14.18 0.50
N ASP A 86 15.57 -15.23 0.14
CA ASP A 86 16.45 -15.23 -1.02
C ASP A 86 15.65 -15.32 -2.33
N GLY A 87 16.35 -15.32 -3.47
CA GLY A 87 15.74 -15.44 -4.80
C GLY A 87 15.04 -16.77 -5.06
N GLU A 88 15.24 -17.78 -4.21
CA GLU A 88 14.61 -19.11 -4.28
C GLU A 88 13.44 -19.24 -3.27
N GLY A 89 13.18 -18.19 -2.50
CA GLY A 89 12.12 -18.15 -1.49
C GLY A 89 12.50 -18.74 -0.13
N LYS A 90 13.78 -19.09 0.11
CA LYS A 90 14.21 -19.57 1.44
C LYS A 90 14.38 -18.40 2.40
N PRO A 91 14.03 -18.54 3.69
CA PRO A 91 14.23 -17.48 4.68
C PRO A 91 15.71 -17.10 4.79
N LEU A 92 16.00 -15.80 4.80
CA LEU A 92 17.33 -15.31 5.17
C LEU A 92 17.46 -15.35 6.69
N LEU A 93 18.54 -15.92 7.20
CA LEU A 93 18.79 -15.98 8.64
C LEU A 93 19.75 -14.89 9.10
N ASP A 94 19.63 -14.46 10.35
CA ASP A 94 20.59 -13.57 11.01
C ASP A 94 21.73 -14.35 11.68
N SER A 95 22.64 -13.65 12.38
CA SER A 95 23.80 -14.27 13.06
C SER A 95 23.43 -15.21 14.20
N SER A 96 22.20 -15.13 14.72
CA SER A 96 21.66 -16.01 15.77
C SER A 96 20.93 -17.23 15.21
N GLY A 97 20.73 -17.29 13.88
CA GLY A 97 20.01 -18.36 13.21
C GLY A 97 18.50 -18.10 13.08
N GLU A 98 18.02 -16.93 13.47
CA GLU A 98 16.61 -16.54 13.39
C GLU A 98 16.27 -15.92 12.03
N GLU A 99 15.00 -15.97 11.62
CA GLU A 99 14.57 -15.38 10.35
C GLU A 99 14.72 -13.86 10.35
N ARG A 100 15.54 -13.36 9.43
CA ARG A 100 15.78 -11.93 9.23
C ARG A 100 14.51 -11.23 8.75
N ARG A 101 14.20 -10.11 9.39
CA ARG A 101 13.08 -9.24 9.03
C ARG A 101 13.58 -7.99 8.30
N GLY A 102 12.75 -7.49 7.39
CA GLY A 102 12.95 -6.19 6.77
C GLY A 102 12.55 -5.05 7.70
N SER A 103 12.70 -3.83 7.20
CA SER A 103 12.16 -2.65 7.86
C SER A 103 10.64 -2.72 7.94
N GLU A 104 10.08 -2.13 9.00
CA GLU A 104 8.65 -1.89 9.09
C GLU A 104 8.19 -0.97 7.95
N GLY A 105 7.01 -1.21 7.41
CA GLY A 105 6.39 -0.35 6.41
C GLY A 105 4.89 -0.59 6.30
N LEU A 106 4.21 0.24 5.51
CA LEU A 106 2.81 0.03 5.13
C LEU A 106 2.75 -0.86 3.89
N PHE A 107 2.07 -1.99 3.98
CA PHE A 107 1.90 -2.92 2.87
C PHE A 107 0.44 -2.96 2.43
N SER A 108 0.18 -2.75 1.15
CA SER A 108 -1.19 -2.75 0.63
C SER A 108 -1.77 -4.15 0.55
N MET A 109 -3.05 -4.27 0.93
CA MET A 109 -3.86 -5.47 0.74
C MET A 109 -4.48 -5.55 -0.66
N ASP A 110 -4.39 -4.48 -1.46
CA ASP A 110 -4.82 -4.43 -2.86
C ASP A 110 -3.74 -3.81 -3.74
N ASN A 111 -2.78 -4.66 -4.13
CA ASN A 111 -1.67 -4.30 -5.01
C ASN A 111 -2.12 -3.64 -6.33
N ARG A 112 -3.30 -3.97 -6.88
CA ARG A 112 -3.76 -3.41 -8.16
C ARG A 112 -4.17 -1.95 -8.01
N ARG A 113 -4.91 -1.65 -6.94
CA ARG A 113 -5.31 -0.26 -6.63
C ARG A 113 -4.10 0.58 -6.24
N LEU A 114 -3.19 0.03 -5.43
CA LEU A 114 -1.93 0.70 -5.12
C LEU A 114 -1.13 1.00 -6.39
N TYR A 115 -0.99 0.03 -7.30
CA TYR A 115 -0.26 0.21 -8.55
C TYR A 115 -0.88 1.30 -9.44
N ALA A 116 -2.22 1.38 -9.49
CA ALA A 116 -2.90 2.46 -10.20
C ALA A 116 -2.56 3.83 -9.59
N LEU A 117 -2.61 3.95 -8.26
CA LEU A 117 -2.28 5.19 -7.55
C LEU A 117 -0.81 5.59 -7.74
N GLN A 118 0.13 4.65 -7.62
CA GLN A 118 1.56 4.93 -7.81
C GLN A 118 1.85 5.39 -9.23
N ARG A 119 1.22 4.79 -10.25
CA ARG A 119 1.36 5.24 -11.64
C ARG A 119 0.84 6.65 -11.87
N ALA A 120 -0.29 7.00 -11.26
CA ALA A 120 -0.80 8.36 -11.30
C ALA A 120 0.14 9.32 -10.55
N ALA A 121 0.61 8.97 -9.35
CA ALA A 121 1.54 9.79 -8.58
C ALA A 121 2.84 10.09 -9.34
N VAL A 122 3.48 9.07 -9.93
CA VAL A 122 4.72 9.26 -10.71
C VAL A 122 4.50 10.15 -11.94
N ALA A 123 3.31 10.17 -12.53
CA ALA A 123 3.01 11.06 -13.66
C ALA A 123 2.89 12.54 -13.25
N HIS A 124 2.73 12.83 -11.96
CA HIS A 124 2.44 14.16 -11.43
C HIS A 124 3.45 14.68 -10.39
N CYS A 125 4.29 13.81 -9.82
CA CYS A 125 5.44 14.19 -9.00
C CYS A 125 6.72 14.19 -9.86
N PRO A 126 7.42 15.33 -10.02
CA PRO A 126 8.72 15.39 -10.69
C PRO A 126 9.85 14.70 -9.92
#